data_AF-A0AAW3EAN5-F1
#
_entry.id   AF-A0AAW3EAN5-F1
#
_cell.length_a   1.000
_cell.length_b   1.000
_cell.length_c   1.000
_cell.angle_alpha   90.00
_cell.angle_beta   90.00
_cell.angle_gamma   90.00
#
_symmetry.space_group_name_H-M   'P 1'
#
loop_
_entity.id
_entity.type
_entity.pdbx_description
1 polymer ?
#
loop_
_entity_poly.entity_id
_entity_poly.type
_entity_poly.pdbx_seq_one_letter_code
_entity_poly.pdbx_strand_id
1 'polypeptide(L)'
;MSQRFNEIRDYFHSRNNSNMDIERYVNLTNEEGDVYLEKLNKIGNSPDKTFITSNSLFETIAPSHAYYYSWNIIFNKKIANQYLCNYIVFEAMSLFSDYGSHEDHTEYFYIPIHKQGSALLYFMACHQFDLSERCYPFIVDGLKSTIIDDFKDLEIQKLGILAIEMLASEHNQTIDWDSMEIPFDRFYRDFVKEVLYSTDEKVLTDWLNALCDNHLKWSARSELIENESPLLG
;
A
#
# COMPACT_ATOMS: atom_id res chain seq x y z
N MET A 1 -1.00 -26.38 -10.44
CA MET A 1 0.33 -25.73 -10.47
C MET A 1 0.94 -26.01 -11.85
N SER A 2 1.19 -24.99 -12.68
CA SER A 2 1.59 -25.19 -14.08
C SER A 2 3.07 -25.59 -14.20
N GLN A 3 3.45 -26.26 -15.29
CA GLN A 3 4.85 -26.57 -15.64
C GLN A 3 5.75 -25.33 -15.60
N ARG A 4 5.20 -24.16 -15.95
CA ARG A 4 5.89 -22.87 -15.96
C ARG A 4 6.25 -22.36 -14.56
N PHE A 5 5.38 -22.58 -13.57
CA PHE A 5 5.69 -22.27 -12.16
C PHE A 5 6.90 -23.09 -11.67
N ASN A 6 6.98 -24.37 -12.07
CA ASN A 6 8.13 -25.20 -11.74
C ASN A 6 9.39 -24.71 -12.46
N GLU A 7 9.34 -24.32 -13.72
CA GLU A 7 10.50 -23.77 -14.44
C GLU A 7 11.02 -22.45 -13.84
N ILE A 8 10.11 -21.57 -13.45
CA ILE A 8 10.40 -20.30 -12.79
C ILE A 8 11.00 -20.57 -11.41
N ARG A 9 10.35 -21.38 -10.58
CA ARG A 9 10.84 -21.80 -9.27
C ARG A 9 12.19 -22.51 -9.35
N ASP A 10 12.38 -23.38 -10.34
CA ASP A 10 13.63 -24.10 -10.54
C ASP A 10 14.72 -23.14 -11.04
N TYR A 11 14.42 -22.17 -11.91
CA TYR A 11 15.33 -21.08 -12.25
C TYR A 11 15.73 -20.28 -10.99
N PHE A 12 14.76 -19.91 -10.16
CA PHE A 12 14.95 -19.17 -8.90
C PHE A 12 15.82 -19.90 -7.88
N HIS A 13 15.62 -21.21 -7.69
CA HIS A 13 16.35 -21.99 -6.68
C HIS A 13 17.64 -22.64 -7.19
N SER A 14 17.71 -23.04 -8.46
CA SER A 14 18.90 -23.72 -9.02
C SER A 14 19.94 -22.77 -9.60
N ARG A 15 19.58 -21.52 -9.93
CA ARG A 15 20.48 -20.54 -10.56
C ARG A 15 20.65 -19.25 -9.75
N ASN A 16 20.44 -19.29 -8.44
CA ASN A 16 20.74 -18.18 -7.55
C ASN A 16 22.26 -17.98 -7.41
N ASN A 17 22.88 -17.50 -8.47
CA ASN A 17 24.29 -17.18 -8.56
C ASN A 17 24.47 -15.91 -9.40
N SER A 18 25.69 -15.41 -9.47
CA SER A 18 26.03 -14.17 -10.18
C SER A 18 25.80 -14.21 -11.69
N ASN A 19 25.57 -15.38 -12.29
CA ASN A 19 25.46 -15.59 -13.74
C ASN A 19 24.00 -15.73 -14.20
N MET A 20 23.04 -15.19 -13.43
CA MET A 20 21.64 -15.14 -13.85
C MET A 20 21.50 -14.37 -15.16
N ASP A 21 20.71 -14.93 -16.08
CA ASP A 21 20.32 -14.25 -17.31
C ASP A 21 19.22 -13.23 -16.97
N ILE A 22 19.62 -11.96 -16.85
CA ILE A 22 18.76 -10.86 -16.43
C ILE A 22 17.64 -10.61 -17.45
N GLU A 23 17.97 -10.66 -18.74
CA GLU A 23 17.00 -10.37 -19.81
C GLU A 23 15.93 -11.45 -19.82
N ARG A 24 16.34 -12.73 -19.78
CA ARG A 24 15.41 -13.84 -19.65
C ARG A 24 14.55 -13.74 -18.40
N TYR A 25 15.13 -13.33 -17.28
CA TYR A 25 14.40 -13.15 -16.03
C TYR A 25 13.26 -12.14 -16.17
N VAL A 26 13.59 -10.93 -16.63
CA VAL A 26 12.61 -9.85 -16.81
C VAL A 26 11.53 -10.25 -17.82
N ASN A 27 11.92 -10.91 -18.92
CA ASN A 27 10.97 -11.38 -19.92
C ASN A 27 9.99 -12.41 -19.33
N LEU A 28 10.47 -13.38 -18.54
CA LEU A 28 9.59 -14.37 -17.92
C LEU A 28 8.59 -13.73 -16.95
N THR A 29 9.02 -12.76 -16.14
CA THR A 29 8.12 -12.01 -15.25
C THR A 29 7.06 -11.25 -16.04
N ASN A 30 7.46 -10.55 -17.12
CA ASN A 30 6.52 -9.79 -17.95
C ASN A 30 5.52 -10.72 -18.66
N GLU A 31 6.00 -11.81 -19.26
CA GLU A 31 5.14 -12.79 -19.93
C GLU A 31 4.12 -13.43 -18.97
N GLU A 32 4.50 -13.63 -17.70
CA GLU A 32 3.56 -14.11 -16.68
C GLU A 32 2.50 -13.06 -16.36
N GLY A 33 2.89 -11.79 -16.26
CA GLY A 33 1.97 -10.67 -16.08
C GLY A 33 0.97 -10.57 -17.24
N ASP A 34 1.47 -10.65 -18.48
CA ASP A 34 0.66 -10.59 -19.70
C ASP A 34 -0.40 -11.70 -19.73
N VAL A 35 -0.07 -12.91 -19.27
CA VAL A 35 -1.04 -14.02 -19.18
C VAL A 35 -2.22 -13.66 -18.26
N TYR A 36 -1.99 -12.97 -17.16
CA TYR A 36 -3.07 -12.53 -16.28
C TYR A 36 -3.83 -11.34 -16.85
N LEU A 37 -3.14 -10.37 -17.45
CA LEU A 37 -3.79 -9.23 -18.13
C LEU A 37 -4.70 -9.71 -19.27
N GLU A 38 -4.28 -10.70 -20.05
CA GLU A 38 -5.12 -11.33 -21.06
C GLU A 38 -6.34 -12.03 -20.46
N LYS A 39 -6.21 -12.67 -19.29
CA LYS A 39 -7.35 -13.27 -18.60
C LYS A 39 -8.32 -12.18 -18.16
N LEU A 40 -7.83 -11.10 -17.54
CA LEU A 40 -8.64 -9.96 -17.11
C LEU A 40 -9.44 -9.37 -18.27
N ASN A 41 -8.79 -9.16 -19.42
CA ASN A 41 -9.45 -8.63 -20.63
C ASN A 41 -10.55 -9.55 -21.20
N LYS A 42 -10.58 -10.84 -20.82
CA LYS A 42 -11.57 -11.83 -21.25
C LYS A 42 -12.63 -12.09 -20.18
N ILE A 43 -12.47 -11.56 -18.98
CA ILE A 43 -13.48 -11.62 -17.92
C ILE A 43 -14.60 -10.66 -18.32
N GLY A 44 -15.82 -11.18 -18.50
CA GLY A 44 -17.01 -10.34 -18.66
C GLY A 44 -17.35 -9.60 -17.36
N ASN A 45 -18.60 -9.18 -17.18
CA ASN A 45 -19.04 -8.51 -15.95
C ASN A 45 -19.17 -9.51 -14.77
N SER A 46 -18.03 -9.96 -14.24
CA SER A 46 -17.95 -10.93 -13.14
C SER A 46 -16.99 -10.42 -12.07
N PRO A 47 -17.47 -9.58 -11.14
CA PRO A 47 -16.73 -9.05 -9.99
C PRO A 47 -15.80 -10.07 -9.31
N ASP A 48 -16.34 -11.21 -8.87
CA ASP A 48 -15.56 -12.27 -8.21
C ASP A 48 -14.37 -12.76 -9.05
N LYS A 49 -14.55 -12.93 -10.36
CA LYS A 49 -13.49 -13.42 -11.25
C LYS A 49 -12.45 -12.33 -11.48
N THR A 50 -12.89 -11.09 -11.63
CA THR A 50 -12.00 -9.92 -11.73
C THR A 50 -11.14 -9.82 -10.48
N PHE A 51 -11.74 -9.93 -9.29
CA PHE A 51 -11.04 -9.89 -8.02
C PHE A 51 -9.99 -11.01 -7.92
N ILE A 52 -10.42 -12.28 -8.06
CA ILE A 52 -9.52 -13.44 -7.94
C ILE A 52 -8.36 -13.35 -8.94
N THR A 53 -8.64 -12.93 -10.17
CA THR A 53 -7.61 -12.84 -11.23
C THR A 53 -6.66 -11.67 -10.99
N SER A 54 -7.16 -10.52 -10.55
CA SER A 54 -6.33 -9.35 -10.22
C SER A 54 -5.45 -9.62 -9.01
N ASN A 55 -6.02 -10.20 -7.94
CA ASN A 55 -5.25 -10.57 -6.77
C ASN A 55 -4.16 -11.60 -7.13
N SER A 56 -4.50 -12.61 -7.93
CA SER A 56 -3.52 -13.60 -8.41
C SER A 56 -2.41 -12.97 -9.25
N LEU A 57 -2.72 -11.96 -10.09
CA LEU A 57 -1.71 -11.22 -10.84
C LEU A 57 -0.72 -10.55 -9.89
N PHE A 58 -1.22 -9.76 -8.94
CA PHE A 58 -0.35 -9.00 -8.05
C PHE A 58 0.50 -9.91 -7.16
N GLU A 59 -0.11 -10.94 -6.53
CA GLU A 59 0.60 -11.93 -5.70
C GLU A 59 1.65 -12.73 -6.48
N THR A 60 1.43 -12.96 -7.78
CA THR A 60 2.39 -13.71 -8.61
C THR A 60 3.58 -12.82 -9.02
N ILE A 61 3.32 -11.57 -9.39
CA ILE A 61 4.35 -10.69 -9.96
C ILE A 61 5.19 -9.98 -8.89
N ALA A 62 4.59 -9.61 -7.75
CA ALA A 62 5.31 -8.88 -6.70
C ALA A 62 6.60 -9.59 -6.25
N PRO A 63 6.59 -10.90 -5.93
CA PRO A 63 7.80 -11.60 -5.46
C PRO A 63 8.95 -11.58 -6.48
N SER A 64 8.63 -11.55 -7.77
CA SER A 64 9.64 -11.46 -8.83
C SER A 64 10.41 -10.14 -8.77
N HIS A 65 9.75 -9.04 -8.40
CA HIS A 65 10.43 -7.76 -8.21
C HIS A 65 11.30 -7.74 -6.95
N ALA A 66 10.82 -8.29 -5.83
CA ALA A 66 11.59 -8.40 -4.59
C ALA A 66 12.83 -9.29 -4.75
N TYR A 67 12.69 -10.42 -5.46
CA TYR A 67 13.82 -11.30 -5.75
C TYR A 67 14.88 -10.56 -6.56
N TYR A 68 14.49 -9.86 -7.63
CA TYR A 68 15.46 -9.21 -8.49
C TYR A 68 16.15 -8.02 -7.84
N TYR A 69 15.45 -7.28 -6.99
CA TYR A 69 16.05 -6.28 -6.11
C TYR A 69 17.14 -6.90 -5.22
N SER A 70 16.80 -7.98 -4.52
CA SER A 70 17.72 -8.69 -3.61
C SER A 70 18.93 -9.26 -4.36
N TRP A 71 18.71 -9.85 -5.53
CA TRP A 71 19.77 -10.39 -6.37
C TRP A 71 20.74 -9.28 -6.82
N ASN A 72 20.25 -8.11 -7.21
CA ASN A 72 21.11 -6.97 -7.57
C ASN A 72 21.98 -6.49 -6.41
N ILE A 73 21.45 -6.47 -5.18
CA ILE A 73 22.23 -6.12 -4.00
C ILE A 73 23.31 -7.17 -3.73
N ILE A 74 22.94 -8.45 -3.76
CA ILE A 74 23.82 -9.55 -3.36
C ILE A 74 24.94 -9.76 -4.38
N PHE A 75 24.61 -9.86 -5.66
CA PHE A 75 25.54 -10.29 -6.72
C PHE A 75 26.10 -9.14 -7.55
N ASN A 76 25.28 -8.11 -7.86
CA ASN A 76 25.73 -6.97 -8.64
C ASN A 76 26.23 -5.79 -7.80
N LYS A 77 26.07 -5.86 -6.46
CA LYS A 77 26.37 -4.76 -5.52
C LYS A 77 25.72 -3.43 -5.94
N LYS A 78 24.54 -3.52 -6.56
CA LYS A 78 23.80 -2.38 -7.08
C LYS A 78 22.48 -2.24 -6.34
N ILE A 79 22.19 -1.03 -5.88
CA ILE A 79 20.89 -0.66 -5.35
C ILE A 79 20.01 -0.27 -6.53
N ALA A 80 18.97 -1.06 -6.80
CA ALA A 80 18.03 -0.83 -7.90
C ALA A 80 16.62 -0.60 -7.34
N ASN A 81 16.42 0.54 -6.67
CA ASN A 81 15.21 0.86 -5.91
C ASN A 81 13.90 0.69 -6.69
N GLN A 82 13.91 0.86 -8.02
CA GLN A 82 12.73 0.64 -8.84
C GLN A 82 12.10 -0.75 -8.63
N TYR A 83 12.90 -1.80 -8.46
CA TYR A 83 12.36 -3.15 -8.24
C TYR A 83 11.79 -3.33 -6.83
N LEU A 84 12.37 -2.66 -5.83
CA LEU A 84 11.77 -2.60 -4.50
C LEU A 84 10.43 -1.84 -4.54
N CYS A 85 10.40 -0.69 -5.23
CA CYS A 85 9.18 0.09 -5.43
C CYS A 85 8.10 -0.73 -6.14
N ASN A 86 8.44 -1.43 -7.23
CA ASN A 86 7.49 -2.28 -7.94
C ASN A 86 6.94 -3.40 -7.04
N TYR A 87 7.77 -4.05 -6.23
CA TYR A 87 7.30 -5.03 -5.26
C TYR A 87 6.28 -4.42 -4.29
N ILE A 88 6.65 -3.31 -3.64
CA ILE A 88 5.80 -2.61 -2.67
C ILE A 88 4.47 -2.19 -3.31
N VAL A 89 4.50 -1.63 -4.53
CA VAL A 89 3.31 -1.18 -5.25
C VAL A 89 2.40 -2.35 -5.59
N PHE A 90 2.94 -3.48 -6.07
CA PHE A 90 2.13 -4.64 -6.40
C PHE A 90 1.48 -5.26 -5.15
N GLU A 91 2.23 -5.38 -4.04
CA GLU A 91 1.68 -5.80 -2.75
C GLU A 91 0.55 -4.87 -2.30
N ALA A 92 0.73 -3.56 -2.42
CA ALA A 92 -0.28 -2.57 -2.08
C ALA A 92 -1.52 -2.65 -2.98
N MET A 93 -1.37 -2.91 -4.29
CA MET A 93 -2.48 -3.06 -5.23
C MET A 93 -3.35 -4.30 -4.97
N SER A 94 -2.79 -5.35 -4.36
CA SER A 94 -3.59 -6.51 -3.92
C SER A 94 -4.73 -6.10 -2.98
N LEU A 95 -4.47 -5.12 -2.10
CA LEU A 95 -5.45 -4.61 -1.15
C LEU A 95 -6.63 -3.93 -1.85
N PHE A 96 -6.40 -3.22 -2.96
CA PHE A 96 -7.45 -2.51 -3.70
C PHE A 96 -8.14 -3.35 -4.78
N SER A 97 -7.68 -4.59 -5.00
CA SER A 97 -8.23 -5.46 -6.05
C SER A 97 -9.68 -5.84 -5.78
N ASP A 98 -10.05 -6.01 -4.51
CA ASP A 98 -11.42 -6.36 -4.11
C ASP A 98 -12.36 -5.19 -4.41
N TYR A 99 -11.98 -4.00 -3.95
CA TYR A 99 -12.76 -2.79 -4.19
C TYR A 99 -12.97 -2.51 -5.67
N GLY A 100 -11.90 -2.50 -6.47
CA GLY A 100 -12.01 -2.22 -7.91
C GLY A 100 -12.84 -3.28 -8.67
N SER A 101 -13.08 -4.44 -8.06
CA SER A 101 -13.94 -5.48 -8.62
C SER A 101 -15.39 -5.37 -8.13
N HIS A 102 -15.61 -4.79 -6.96
CA HIS A 102 -16.87 -4.69 -6.23
C HIS A 102 -17.20 -3.23 -5.85
N GLU A 103 -17.16 -2.32 -6.82
CA GLU A 103 -17.32 -0.86 -6.56
C GLU A 103 -18.65 -0.50 -5.87
N ASP A 104 -19.71 -1.29 -6.10
CA ASP A 104 -21.04 -1.08 -5.49
C ASP A 104 -21.16 -1.62 -4.06
N HIS A 105 -20.11 -2.24 -3.53
CA HIS A 105 -20.12 -3.08 -2.31
C HIS A 105 -19.01 -2.70 -1.33
N THR A 106 -18.77 -1.40 -1.22
CA THR A 106 -17.71 -0.79 -0.40
C THR A 106 -17.84 -1.11 1.09
N GLU A 107 -19.05 -1.46 1.53
CA GLU A 107 -19.40 -1.86 2.89
C GLU A 107 -18.75 -3.18 3.33
N TYR A 108 -18.32 -4.03 2.39
CA TYR A 108 -17.73 -5.35 2.70
C TYR A 108 -16.22 -5.32 2.86
N PHE A 109 -15.60 -4.14 2.76
CA PHE A 109 -14.15 -4.04 2.75
C PHE A 109 -13.56 -4.14 4.16
N TYR A 110 -13.23 -5.37 4.55
CA TYR A 110 -12.72 -5.71 5.89
C TYR A 110 -11.23 -5.33 6.11
N ILE A 111 -10.60 -4.62 5.17
CA ILE A 111 -9.20 -4.23 5.32
C ILE A 111 -9.11 -3.05 6.30
N PRO A 112 -8.31 -3.15 7.38
CA PRO A 112 -8.18 -2.05 8.33
C PRO A 112 -7.69 -0.75 7.67
N ILE A 113 -8.26 0.39 8.06
CA ILE A 113 -7.94 1.73 7.53
C ILE A 113 -6.43 2.00 7.52
N HIS A 114 -5.70 1.61 8.58
CA HIS A 114 -4.24 1.79 8.64
C HIS A 114 -3.50 1.10 7.48
N LYS A 115 -3.96 -0.07 7.03
CA LYS A 115 -3.33 -0.78 5.89
C LYS A 115 -3.63 -0.06 4.59
N GLN A 116 -4.86 0.41 4.40
CA GLN A 116 -5.27 1.14 3.20
C GLN A 116 -4.48 2.46 3.07
N GLY A 117 -4.40 3.24 4.15
CA GLY A 117 -3.64 4.48 4.13
C GLY A 117 -2.11 4.26 4.04
N SER A 118 -1.59 3.15 4.59
CA SER A 118 -0.19 2.77 4.35
C SER A 118 0.07 2.45 2.88
N ALA A 119 -0.86 1.75 2.22
CA ALA A 119 -0.78 1.47 0.79
C ALA A 119 -0.75 2.75 -0.06
N LEU A 120 -1.57 3.76 0.29
CA LEU A 120 -1.51 5.07 -0.35
C LEU A 120 -0.15 5.77 -0.17
N LEU A 121 0.42 5.73 1.03
CA LEU A 121 1.77 6.26 1.29
C LEU A 121 2.83 5.53 0.49
N TYR A 122 2.70 4.21 0.35
CA TYR A 122 3.60 3.41 -0.47
C TYR A 122 3.54 3.81 -1.94
N PHE A 123 2.35 4.03 -2.49
CA PHE A 123 2.20 4.55 -3.85
C PHE A 123 2.88 5.91 -4.01
N MET A 124 2.62 6.86 -3.11
CA MET A 124 3.26 8.19 -3.14
C MET A 124 4.79 8.10 -3.03
N ALA A 125 5.30 7.31 -2.09
CA ALA A 125 6.74 7.10 -1.90
C ALA A 125 7.42 6.42 -3.10
N CYS A 126 6.66 5.62 -3.85
CA CYS A 126 7.11 4.97 -5.09
C CYS A 126 6.83 5.81 -6.35
N HIS A 127 6.44 7.08 -6.18
CA HIS A 127 6.08 8.01 -7.27
C HIS A 127 4.93 7.51 -8.15
N GLN A 128 4.01 6.72 -7.60
CA GLN A 128 2.80 6.23 -8.26
C GLN A 128 1.57 7.07 -7.85
N PHE A 129 1.65 8.39 -8.00
CA PHE A 129 0.58 9.31 -7.59
C PHE A 129 -0.76 8.99 -8.28
N ASP A 130 -0.73 8.62 -9.56
CA ASP A 130 -1.92 8.18 -10.30
C ASP A 130 -2.65 7.02 -9.63
N LEU A 131 -1.92 6.09 -8.98
CA LEU A 131 -2.53 4.98 -8.24
C LEU A 131 -3.12 5.47 -6.92
N SER A 132 -2.43 6.37 -6.21
CA SER A 132 -2.98 7.02 -5.01
C SER A 132 -4.29 7.75 -5.31
N GLU A 133 -4.33 8.54 -6.39
CA GLU A 133 -5.52 9.27 -6.82
C GLU A 133 -6.67 8.33 -7.21
N ARG A 134 -6.37 7.23 -7.92
CA ARG A 134 -7.38 6.24 -8.32
C ARG A 134 -7.94 5.45 -7.15
N CYS A 135 -7.11 5.12 -6.16
CA CYS A 135 -7.51 4.31 -5.02
C CYS A 135 -8.11 5.14 -3.88
N TYR A 136 -7.87 6.45 -3.83
CA TYR A 136 -8.37 7.33 -2.77
C TYR A 136 -9.90 7.34 -2.62
N PRO A 137 -10.70 7.49 -3.71
CA PRO A 137 -12.17 7.46 -3.61
C PRO A 137 -12.67 6.19 -2.93
N PHE A 138 -11.97 5.08 -3.12
CA PHE A 138 -12.36 3.79 -2.58
C PHE A 138 -12.37 3.78 -1.06
N ILE A 139 -11.34 4.39 -0.47
CA ILE A 139 -11.24 4.55 0.98
C ILE A 139 -12.33 5.49 1.48
N VAL A 140 -12.52 6.64 0.82
CA VAL A 140 -13.50 7.65 1.24
C VAL A 140 -14.92 7.11 1.22
N ASP A 141 -15.29 6.34 0.20
CA ASP A 141 -16.63 5.75 0.10
C ASP A 141 -16.80 4.59 1.08
N GLY A 142 -15.74 3.79 1.29
CA GLY A 142 -15.66 2.84 2.40
C GLY A 142 -16.01 3.50 3.73
N LEU A 143 -15.31 4.57 4.11
CA LEU A 143 -15.53 5.32 5.36
C LEU A 143 -16.97 5.83 5.54
N LYS A 144 -17.66 6.20 4.44
CA LYS A 144 -19.06 6.65 4.50
C LYS A 144 -20.06 5.49 4.65
N SER A 145 -19.71 4.32 4.13
CA SER A 145 -20.58 3.14 4.07
C SER A 145 -20.49 2.24 5.31
N THR A 146 -19.38 2.32 6.06
CA THR A 146 -19.15 1.48 7.24
C THR A 146 -20.09 1.84 8.39
N ILE A 147 -20.58 0.82 9.10
CA ILE A 147 -21.43 1.00 10.27
C ILE A 147 -20.52 1.32 11.46
N ILE A 148 -20.86 2.35 12.22
CA ILE A 148 -20.10 2.83 13.40
C ILE A 148 -19.75 1.70 14.38
N ASP A 149 -20.62 0.70 14.55
CA ASP A 149 -20.37 -0.45 15.41
C ASP A 149 -19.14 -1.28 15.00
N ASP A 150 -18.76 -1.26 13.72
CA ASP A 150 -17.56 -1.94 13.20
C ASP A 150 -16.27 -1.23 13.62
N PHE A 151 -16.35 -0.02 14.17
CA PHE A 151 -15.20 0.78 14.60
C PHE A 151 -14.89 0.71 16.10
N LYS A 152 -15.73 0.04 16.90
CA LYS A 152 -15.64 0.04 18.37
C LYS A 152 -14.32 -0.49 18.93
N ASP A 153 -13.63 -1.35 18.19
CA ASP A 153 -12.36 -1.95 18.58
C ASP A 153 -11.18 -1.46 17.72
N LEU A 154 -11.34 -0.34 16.99
CA LEU A 154 -10.24 0.22 16.20
C LEU A 154 -9.16 0.83 17.09
N GLU A 155 -7.91 0.50 16.76
CA GLU A 155 -6.76 1.22 17.28
C GLU A 155 -6.73 2.66 16.76
N ILE A 156 -6.02 3.52 17.50
CA ILE A 156 -5.77 4.90 17.08
C ILE A 156 -5.04 4.91 15.72
N GLN A 157 -5.72 5.41 14.70
CA GLN A 157 -5.20 5.54 13.34
C GLN A 157 -4.14 6.66 13.28
N LYS A 158 -3.02 6.39 12.59
CA LYS A 158 -1.84 7.28 12.52
C LYS A 158 -1.45 7.60 11.08
N LEU A 159 -0.53 6.82 10.51
CA LEU A 159 -0.06 7.01 9.12
C LEU A 159 -1.19 6.91 8.09
N GLY A 160 -2.24 6.15 8.38
CA GLY A 160 -3.41 6.12 7.49
C GLY A 160 -4.10 7.47 7.38
N ILE A 161 -4.17 8.22 8.49
CA ILE A 161 -4.73 9.57 8.56
C ILE A 161 -3.88 10.53 7.75
N LEU A 162 -2.56 10.44 7.86
CA LEU A 162 -1.63 11.25 7.06
C LEU A 162 -1.94 11.14 5.57
N ALA A 163 -2.02 9.91 5.07
CA ALA A 163 -2.24 9.64 3.65
C ALA A 163 -3.59 10.18 3.16
N ILE A 164 -4.64 9.90 3.92
CA ILE A 164 -6.01 10.26 3.57
C ILE A 164 -6.20 11.77 3.65
N GLU A 165 -5.65 12.44 4.66
CA GLU A 165 -5.71 13.90 4.78
C GLU A 165 -4.89 14.60 3.69
N MET A 166 -3.71 14.08 3.32
CA MET A 166 -2.92 14.64 2.21
C MET A 166 -3.74 14.63 0.91
N LEU A 167 -4.35 13.49 0.58
CA LEU A 167 -5.18 13.38 -0.62
C LEU A 167 -6.48 14.20 -0.50
N ALA A 168 -7.12 14.22 0.67
CA ALA A 168 -8.29 15.07 0.91
C ALA A 168 -7.95 16.55 0.64
N SER A 169 -6.80 17.03 1.11
CA SER A 169 -6.33 18.39 0.86
C SER A 169 -6.14 18.68 -0.63
N GLU A 170 -5.48 17.78 -1.38
CA GLU A 170 -5.31 17.92 -2.84
C GLU A 170 -6.67 17.94 -3.58
N HIS A 171 -7.66 17.21 -3.06
CA HIS A 171 -9.03 17.20 -3.59
C HIS A 171 -9.93 18.32 -3.05
N ASN A 172 -9.44 19.24 -2.22
CA ASN A 172 -10.22 20.27 -1.51
C ASN A 172 -11.40 19.69 -0.71
N GLN A 173 -11.17 18.54 -0.07
CA GLN A 173 -12.12 17.82 0.77
C GLN A 173 -11.68 17.89 2.24
N THR A 174 -12.65 17.74 3.13
CA THR A 174 -12.40 17.62 4.58
C THR A 174 -13.00 16.31 5.07
N ILE A 175 -12.20 15.52 5.78
CA ILE A 175 -12.68 14.32 6.47
C ILE A 175 -13.05 14.69 7.90
N ASP A 176 -14.28 14.34 8.29
CA ASP A 176 -14.79 14.53 9.66
C ASP A 176 -14.65 13.23 10.45
N TRP A 177 -13.42 12.96 10.88
CA TRP A 177 -13.08 11.77 11.65
C TRP A 177 -13.84 11.64 12.97
N ASP A 178 -14.11 12.78 13.62
CA ASP A 178 -14.84 12.81 14.89
C ASP A 178 -16.29 12.33 14.69
N SER A 179 -16.97 12.80 13.64
CA SER A 179 -18.34 12.34 13.30
C SER A 179 -18.40 10.89 12.80
N MET A 180 -17.28 10.34 12.30
CA MET A 180 -17.18 8.93 11.90
C MET A 180 -16.88 8.00 13.09
N GLU A 181 -16.65 8.55 14.29
CA GLU A 181 -16.24 7.81 15.50
C GLU A 181 -14.98 6.95 15.30
N ILE A 182 -14.12 7.31 14.34
CA ILE A 182 -12.85 6.61 14.09
C ILE A 182 -11.78 7.23 14.98
N PRO A 183 -11.15 6.48 15.91
CA PRO A 183 -10.10 7.04 16.75
C PRO A 183 -8.85 7.33 15.94
N PHE A 184 -8.29 8.54 16.07
CA PHE A 184 -7.11 8.96 15.33
C PHE A 184 -6.17 9.85 16.15
N ASP A 185 -4.88 9.82 15.79
CA ASP A 185 -3.88 10.70 16.36
C ASP A 185 -3.92 12.05 15.61
N ARG A 186 -4.31 13.09 16.35
CA ARG A 186 -4.50 14.45 15.84
C ARG A 186 -3.23 15.04 15.24
N PHE A 187 -2.05 14.60 15.70
CA PHE A 187 -0.77 15.06 15.16
C PHE A 187 -0.70 14.89 13.64
N TYR A 188 -1.17 13.76 13.09
CA TYR A 188 -1.13 13.50 11.64
C TYR A 188 -2.05 14.41 10.85
N ARG A 189 -3.27 14.60 11.35
CA ARG A 189 -4.24 15.50 10.74
C ARG A 189 -3.73 16.93 10.77
N ASP A 190 -3.25 17.39 11.91
CA ASP A 190 -2.85 18.78 12.13
C ASP A 190 -1.59 19.11 11.33
N PHE A 191 -0.65 18.16 11.22
CA PHE A 191 0.48 18.28 10.30
C PHE A 191 0.02 18.61 8.87
N VAL A 192 -0.96 17.87 8.33
CA VAL A 192 -1.44 18.11 6.97
C VAL A 192 -2.17 19.45 6.86
N LYS A 193 -3.11 19.72 7.76
CA LYS A 193 -3.99 20.89 7.66
C LYS A 193 -3.28 22.20 7.95
N GLU A 194 -2.31 22.19 8.84
CA GLU A 194 -1.71 23.42 9.37
C GLU A 194 -0.28 23.65 8.87
N VAL A 195 0.44 22.59 8.48
CA VAL A 195 1.90 22.68 8.28
C VAL A 195 2.39 22.23 6.92
N LEU A 196 1.78 21.23 6.29
CA LEU A 196 2.27 20.63 5.04
C LEU A 196 2.55 21.66 3.93
N TYR A 197 1.70 22.69 3.83
CA TYR A 197 1.82 23.77 2.85
C TYR A 197 2.33 25.09 3.45
N SER A 198 2.90 25.06 4.65
CA SER A 198 3.47 26.25 5.29
C SER A 198 4.66 26.78 4.49
N THR A 199 4.74 28.11 4.35
CA THR A 199 5.90 28.79 3.76
C THR A 199 7.00 29.08 4.79
N ASP A 200 6.73 28.84 6.08
CA ASP A 200 7.74 28.97 7.14
C ASP A 200 8.58 27.68 7.21
N GLU A 201 9.80 27.75 6.65
CA GLU A 201 10.74 26.64 6.57
C GLU A 201 11.09 26.05 7.94
N LYS A 202 11.16 26.89 8.99
CA LYS A 202 11.48 26.42 10.33
C LYS A 202 10.33 25.60 10.89
N VAL A 203 9.11 26.12 10.79
CA VAL A 203 7.91 25.40 11.23
C VAL A 203 7.78 24.08 10.48
N LEU A 204 7.93 24.08 9.16
CA LEU A 204 7.86 22.88 8.34
C LEU A 204 8.92 21.85 8.75
N THR A 205 10.17 22.29 8.93
CA THR A 205 11.29 21.41 9.34
C THR A 205 11.06 20.80 10.72
N ASP A 206 10.63 21.61 11.70
CA ASP A 206 10.38 21.15 13.06
C ASP A 206 9.30 20.05 13.09
N TRP A 207 8.23 20.23 12.30
CA TRP A 207 7.15 19.25 12.20
C TRP A 207 7.53 18.00 11.40
N LEU A 208 8.31 18.13 10.32
CA LEU A 208 8.84 16.96 9.60
C LEU A 208 9.75 16.11 10.48
N ASN A 209 10.58 16.74 11.30
CA ASN A 209 11.40 16.03 12.29
C ASN A 209 10.50 15.33 13.33
N ALA A 210 9.48 16.02 13.85
CA ALA A 210 8.53 15.41 14.78
C ALA A 210 7.76 14.24 14.16
N LEU A 211 7.42 14.30 12.87
CA LEU A 211 6.78 13.23 12.11
C LEU A 211 7.68 11.98 12.06
N CYS A 212 8.96 12.17 11.71
CA CYS A 212 9.96 11.11 11.71
C CYS A 212 10.15 10.51 13.11
N ASP A 213 10.30 11.35 14.14
CA ASP A 213 10.48 10.91 15.52
C ASP A 213 9.28 10.11 16.02
N ASN A 214 8.06 10.54 15.71
CA ASN A 214 6.84 9.83 16.07
C ASN A 214 6.77 8.47 15.37
N HIS A 215 7.10 8.41 14.07
CA HIS A 215 7.18 7.14 13.36
C HIS A 215 8.22 6.19 13.97
N LEU A 216 9.44 6.67 14.24
CA LEU A 216 10.51 5.88 14.85
C LEU A 216 10.12 5.36 16.24
N LYS A 217 9.50 6.21 17.06
CA LYS A 217 9.01 5.83 18.39
C LYS A 217 8.02 4.68 18.32
N TRP A 218 7.22 4.56 17.27
CA TRP A 218 6.28 3.44 17.13
C TRP A 218 6.91 2.22 16.50
N SER A 219 7.73 2.38 15.46
CA SER A 219 8.42 1.25 14.83
C SER A 219 9.40 0.56 15.79
N ALA A 220 9.89 1.29 16.80
CA ALA A 220 10.76 0.77 17.84
C ALA A 220 10.00 0.10 19.01
N ARG A 221 8.66 0.13 19.04
CA ARG A 221 7.88 -0.56 20.08
C ARG A 221 7.92 -2.06 19.82
N SER A 222 8.21 -2.81 20.88
CA SER A 222 8.05 -4.26 20.91
C SER A 222 6.56 -4.60 20.86
N GLU A 223 6.17 -5.62 20.09
CA GLU A 223 4.81 -6.21 20.06
C GLU A 223 4.30 -6.61 21.46
N LEU A 224 5.19 -6.69 22.46
CA LEU A 224 4.86 -7.05 23.84
C LEU A 224 4.43 -5.86 24.73
N ILE A 225 4.37 -4.63 24.20
CA ILE A 225 4.06 -3.40 24.96
C ILE A 225 2.85 -2.67 24.33
N GLU A 226 1.76 -3.39 24.09
CA GLU A 226 0.51 -2.83 23.54
C GLU A 226 -0.41 -2.17 24.59
N ASN A 227 -0.01 -2.11 25.86
CA ASN A 227 -0.83 -1.51 26.93
C ASN A 227 -0.19 -0.26 27.51
N GLU A 228 -0.22 0.84 26.76
CA GLU A 228 -0.33 2.16 27.37
C GLU A 228 -1.67 2.78 26.93
N SER A 229 -2.56 2.86 27.93
CA SER A 229 -3.89 3.47 27.91
C SER A 229 -3.93 4.80 27.13
N PRO A 230 -5.04 5.12 26.42
CA PRO A 230 -5.24 6.42 25.78
C PRO A 230 -5.53 7.47 26.87
N LEU A 231 -4.49 7.89 27.57
CA LEU A 231 -4.52 9.06 28.43
C LEU A 231 -3.19 9.76 28.26
N LEU A 232 -3.18 10.77 27.38
CA LEU A 232 -2.64 12.12 27.59
C LEU A 232 -2.45 12.81 26.23
N GLY A 233 -3.30 13.81 25.96
CA GLY A 233 -3.22 14.70 24.81
C GLY A 233 -4.58 15.19 24.36
#